data_AF-A0A9X5CDY7-F1
#
_entry.id   AF-A0A9X5CDY7-F1
#
_cell.length_a   1.000
_cell.length_b   1.000
_cell.length_c   1.000
_cell.angle_alpha   90.00
_cell.angle_beta   90.00
_cell.angle_gamma   90.00
#
_symmetry.space_group_name_H-M   'P 1'
#
loop_
_entity.id
_entity.type
_entity.pdbx_description
1 polymer ?
#
loop_
_entity_poly.entity_id
_entity_poly.type
_entity_poly.pdbx_seq_one_letter_code
_entity_poly.pdbx_strand_id
1 'polypeptide(L)'
;MLYSFLEYAAYVTYFPQLVAGPIVTHDVLVPQLQDEERKHLDFNYLSKGIILFTFGLAKKVLLADVFGNFVNLAYADVNALNATTAFFAMLAYTFQIYFDFSGYSDMAIGLGWMMNIDLPINFDSPYKALSVTEFWKRWHMTLTAFFTKYVYRVVSESR
;
A
#
# COMPACT_ATOMS: atom_id res chain seq x y z
N MET A 1 21.83 -15.58 -2.35
CA MET A 1 20.88 -15.87 -3.44
C MET A 1 21.53 -15.44 -4.74
N LEU A 2 21.72 -16.36 -5.69
CA LEU A 2 22.15 -16.03 -7.04
C LEU A 2 20.89 -16.02 -7.91
N TYR A 3 20.53 -14.86 -8.44
CA TYR A 3 19.49 -14.71 -9.45
C TYR A 3 20.10 -14.10 -10.70
N SER A 4 19.59 -14.49 -11.86
CA SER A 4 19.96 -14.00 -13.18
C SER A 4 19.55 -12.53 -13.34
N PHE A 5 20.15 -11.86 -14.33
CA PHE A 5 19.76 -10.50 -14.71
C PHE A 5 18.26 -10.42 -15.06
N LEU A 6 17.71 -11.44 -15.72
CA LEU A 6 16.31 -11.46 -16.12
C LEU A 6 15.36 -11.51 -14.92
N GLU A 7 15.68 -12.31 -13.90
CA GLU A 7 14.88 -12.40 -12.66
C GLU A 7 14.95 -11.10 -11.87
N TYR A 8 16.13 -10.46 -11.81
CA TYR A 8 16.27 -9.16 -11.19
C TYR A 8 15.50 -8.08 -11.96
N ALA A 9 15.58 -8.07 -13.29
CA ALA A 9 14.82 -7.15 -14.13
C ALA A 9 13.31 -7.34 -13.91
N ALA A 10 12.82 -8.58 -13.89
CA ALA A 10 11.42 -8.89 -13.61
C ALA A 10 10.98 -8.39 -12.22
N TYR A 11 11.82 -8.54 -11.20
CA TYR A 11 11.59 -7.97 -9.87
C TYR A 11 11.46 -6.43 -9.92
N VAL A 12 12.43 -5.76 -10.54
CA VAL A 12 12.44 -4.29 -10.63
C VAL A 12 11.25 -3.78 -11.43
N THR A 13 10.86 -4.45 -12.51
CA THR A 13 9.75 -4.03 -13.38
C THR A 13 8.40 -4.63 -13.00
N TYR A 14 8.26 -5.23 -11.82
CA TYR A 14 7.01 -5.85 -11.38
C TYR A 14 5.92 -4.79 -11.16
N PHE A 15 5.12 -4.54 -12.19
CA PHE A 15 4.21 -3.39 -12.24
C PHE A 15 3.20 -3.28 -11.10
N PRO A 16 2.68 -4.37 -10.48
CA PRO A 16 1.73 -4.24 -9.38
C PRO A 16 2.27 -3.43 -8.20
N GLN A 17 3.59 -3.44 -7.97
CA GLN A 17 4.19 -2.64 -6.90
C GLN A 17 4.77 -1.28 -7.33
N LEU A 18 4.98 -1.04 -8.63
CA LEU A 18 5.85 0.04 -9.13
C LEU A 18 5.44 1.46 -8.76
N VAL A 19 4.14 1.79 -8.78
CA VAL A 19 3.68 3.18 -8.62
C VAL A 19 3.38 3.50 -7.16
N ALA A 20 2.57 2.65 -6.52
CA ALA A 20 2.06 2.89 -5.17
C ALA A 20 1.72 1.58 -4.42
N GLY A 21 2.34 0.47 -4.82
CA GLY A 21 2.12 -0.80 -4.14
C GLY A 21 3.03 -0.99 -2.92
N PRO A 22 2.84 -2.10 -2.18
CA PRO A 22 3.67 -2.43 -1.02
C PRO A 22 5.16 -2.53 -1.40
N ILE A 23 6.05 -2.05 -0.53
CA ILE A 23 7.49 -2.19 -0.76
C ILE A 23 7.89 -3.66 -0.56
N VAL A 24 8.37 -4.30 -1.63
CA VAL A 24 8.88 -5.67 -1.60
C VAL A 24 10.35 -5.72 -1.98
N THR A 25 11.11 -6.49 -1.22
CA THR A 25 12.54 -6.71 -1.47
C THR A 25 12.73 -7.94 -2.36
N HIS A 26 13.83 -7.98 -3.12
CA HIS A 26 14.10 -9.06 -4.06
C HIS A 26 14.12 -10.45 -3.39
N ASP A 27 14.52 -10.54 -2.11
CA ASP A 27 14.57 -11.77 -1.32
C ASP A 27 13.18 -12.36 -1.02
N VAL A 28 12.12 -11.57 -1.20
CA VAL A 28 10.72 -12.02 -1.05
C VAL A 28 10.09 -12.34 -2.40
N LEU A 29 10.35 -11.52 -3.44
CA LEU A 29 9.67 -11.65 -4.72
C LEU A 29 10.35 -12.67 -5.65
N VAL A 30 11.68 -12.65 -5.76
CA VAL A 30 12.42 -13.51 -6.71
C VAL A 30 12.20 -15.01 -6.44
N PRO A 31 12.19 -15.51 -5.19
CA PRO A 31 11.88 -16.91 -4.94
C PRO A 31 10.50 -17.35 -5.46
N GLN A 32 9.51 -16.44 -5.43
CA GLN A 32 8.16 -16.73 -5.94
C GLN A 32 8.13 -16.80 -7.48
N LEU A 33 9.00 -16.03 -8.17
CA LEU A 33 9.16 -16.11 -9.62
C LEU A 33 9.87 -17.40 -10.05
N GLN A 34 10.76 -17.92 -9.20
CA GLN A 34 11.52 -19.15 -9.44
C GLN A 34 10.71 -20.41 -9.17
N ASP A 35 9.64 -20.30 -8.37
CA ASP A 35 8.77 -21.41 -8.01
C ASP A 35 7.95 -21.90 -9.22
N GLU A 36 8.23 -23.12 -9.69
CA GLU A 36 7.52 -23.74 -10.80
C GLU A 36 6.03 -23.92 -10.49
N GLU A 37 5.65 -24.15 -9.23
CA GLU A 37 4.25 -24.28 -8.79
C GLU A 37 3.46 -22.98 -8.92
N ARG A 38 4.15 -21.84 -9.08
CA ARG A 38 3.51 -20.52 -9.25
C ARG A 38 3.34 -20.08 -10.70
N LYS A 39 3.95 -20.78 -11.65
CA LYS A 39 3.92 -20.42 -13.09
C LYS A 39 2.66 -20.85 -13.84
N HIS A 40 1.70 -21.44 -13.12
CA HIS A 40 0.41 -21.89 -13.62
C HIS A 40 -0.66 -20.91 -13.16
N LEU A 41 -1.75 -20.83 -13.92
CA LEU A 41 -2.91 -20.08 -13.50
C LEU A 41 -3.63 -20.82 -12.35
N ASP A 42 -3.71 -20.19 -11.19
CA ASP A 42 -4.57 -20.63 -10.09
C ASP A 42 -5.87 -19.78 -10.06
N PHE A 43 -7.00 -20.41 -10.37
CA PHE A 43 -8.32 -19.76 -10.40
C PHE A 43 -8.78 -19.26 -9.02
N ASN A 44 -8.33 -19.87 -7.92
CA ASN A 44 -8.62 -19.39 -6.58
C ASN A 44 -7.86 -18.08 -6.31
N TYR A 45 -6.60 -18.00 -6.71
CA TYR A 45 -5.79 -16.77 -6.62
C TYR A 45 -6.33 -15.67 -7.53
N LEU A 46 -6.68 -16.01 -8.77
CA LEU A 46 -7.29 -15.08 -9.73
C LEU A 46 -8.59 -14.47 -9.18
N SER A 47 -9.52 -15.31 -8.71
CA SER A 47 -10.81 -14.84 -8.18
C SER A 47 -10.65 -13.98 -6.92
N LYS A 48 -9.80 -14.39 -5.97
CA LYS A 48 -9.46 -13.56 -4.80
C LYS A 48 -8.83 -12.24 -5.18
N GLY A 49 -7.94 -12.25 -6.17
CA GLY A 49 -7.29 -11.06 -6.71
C GLY A 49 -8.30 -10.08 -7.29
N ILE A 50 -9.26 -10.55 -8.09
CA ILE A 50 -10.35 -9.73 -8.67
C ILE A 50 -11.20 -9.11 -7.57
N ILE A 51 -11.57 -9.88 -6.55
CA ILE A 51 -12.35 -9.39 -5.41
C ILE A 51 -11.59 -8.29 -4.68
N LEU A 52 -10.32 -8.53 -4.31
CA LEU A 52 -9.53 -7.55 -3.57
C LEU A 52 -9.26 -6.28 -4.38
N PHE A 53 -8.94 -6.43 -5.67
CA PHE A 53 -8.77 -5.30 -6.58
C PHE A 53 -10.04 -4.45 -6.64
N THR A 54 -11.21 -5.09 -6.74
CA THR A 54 -12.50 -4.40 -6.78
C THR A 54 -12.77 -3.64 -5.49
N PHE A 55 -12.44 -4.22 -4.32
CA PHE A 55 -12.54 -3.51 -3.04
C PHE A 55 -11.58 -2.32 -2.96
N GLY A 56 -10.34 -2.46 -3.42
CA GLY A 56 -9.37 -1.37 -3.47
C GLY A 56 -9.85 -0.24 -4.39
N LEU A 57 -10.37 -0.58 -5.56
CA LEU A 57 -10.97 0.37 -6.50
C LEU A 57 -12.18 1.08 -5.89
N ALA A 58 -13.05 0.35 -5.18
CA ALA A 58 -14.19 0.93 -4.48
C ALA A 58 -13.76 1.91 -3.38
N LYS A 59 -12.72 1.57 -2.59
CA LYS A 59 -12.14 2.52 -1.61
C LYS A 59 -11.65 3.80 -2.29
N LYS A 60 -10.95 3.67 -3.42
CA LYS A 60 -10.45 4.82 -4.18
C LYS A 60 -11.59 5.70 -4.69
N VAL A 61 -12.47 5.13 -5.50
CA VAL A 61 -13.47 5.89 -6.27
C VAL A 61 -14.66 6.32 -5.41
N LEU A 62 -15.16 5.44 -4.53
CA LEU A 62 -16.38 5.73 -3.77
C LEU A 62 -16.12 6.46 -2.46
N LEU A 63 -14.91 6.36 -1.89
CA LEU A 63 -14.57 6.98 -0.60
C LEU A 63 -13.50 8.06 -0.78
N ALA A 64 -12.31 7.69 -1.25
CA ALA A 64 -11.18 8.61 -1.29
C ALA A 64 -11.46 9.85 -2.16
N ASP A 65 -12.00 9.65 -3.36
CA ASP A 65 -12.30 10.76 -4.29
C ASP A 65 -13.45 11.64 -3.77
N VAL A 66 -14.42 11.05 -3.06
CA VAL A 66 -15.52 11.81 -2.42
C VAL A 66 -14.98 12.72 -1.31
N PHE A 67 -14.13 12.20 -0.42
CA PHE A 67 -13.46 13.02 0.58
C PHE A 67 -12.51 14.04 -0.07
N GLY A 68 -11.80 13.64 -1.13
CA GLY A 68 -10.89 14.50 -1.89
C GLY A 68 -11.58 15.72 -2.50
N ASN A 69 -12.81 15.58 -2.99
CA ASN A 69 -13.60 16.73 -3.47
C ASN A 69 -13.85 17.75 -2.35
N PHE A 70 -14.22 17.29 -1.15
CA PHE A 70 -14.42 18.17 0.00
C PHE A 70 -13.12 18.86 0.43
N VAL A 71 -12.02 18.10 0.47
CA VAL A 71 -10.68 18.62 0.78
C VAL A 71 -10.29 19.68 -0.24
N ASN A 72 -10.40 19.42 -1.54
CA ASN A 72 -10.05 20.37 -2.59
C ASN A 72 -10.83 21.69 -2.45
N LEU A 73 -12.12 21.64 -2.10
CA LEU A 73 -12.92 22.83 -1.83
C LEU A 73 -12.39 23.61 -0.62
N ALA A 74 -12.03 22.93 0.46
CA ALA A 74 -11.49 23.58 1.65
C ALA A 74 -10.12 24.23 1.39
N TYR A 75 -9.26 23.58 0.61
CA TYR A 75 -7.93 24.09 0.27
C TYR A 75 -7.95 25.14 -0.86
N ALA A 76 -9.05 25.30 -1.61
CA ALA A 76 -9.17 26.31 -2.65
C ALA A 76 -9.15 27.75 -2.10
N ASP A 77 -9.67 27.97 -0.88
CA ASP A 77 -9.54 29.22 -0.15
C ASP A 77 -9.42 28.97 1.35
N VAL A 78 -8.19 28.72 1.79
CA VAL A 78 -7.87 28.45 3.20
C VAL A 78 -8.21 29.64 4.11
N ASN A 79 -8.16 30.88 3.60
CA ASN A 79 -8.44 32.07 4.40
C ASN A 79 -9.93 32.20 4.75
N ALA A 80 -10.81 31.58 3.96
CA ALA A 80 -12.25 31.54 4.21
C ALA A 80 -12.65 30.46 5.24
N LEU A 81 -11.74 29.57 5.65
CA LEU A 81 -12.05 28.54 6.63
C LEU A 81 -12.16 29.12 8.05
N ASN A 82 -13.27 28.82 8.72
CA ASN A 82 -13.38 28.97 10.16
C ASN A 82 -12.95 27.67 10.87
N ALA A 83 -12.93 27.69 12.21
CA ALA A 83 -12.50 26.55 13.01
C ALA A 83 -13.30 25.26 12.72
N THR A 84 -14.61 25.37 12.50
CA THR A 84 -15.48 24.22 12.21
C THR A 84 -15.18 23.63 10.84
N THR A 85 -15.10 24.46 9.80
CA THR A 85 -14.79 23.98 8.44
C THR A 85 -13.38 23.44 8.33
N ALA A 86 -12.41 24.04 9.04
CA ALA A 86 -11.04 23.53 9.11
C ALA A 86 -10.96 22.15 9.79
N PHE A 87 -11.73 21.95 10.87
CA PHE A 87 -11.81 20.65 11.54
C PHE A 87 -12.36 19.56 10.62
N PHE A 88 -13.45 19.84 9.89
CA PHE A 88 -14.00 18.89 8.92
C PHE A 88 -13.06 18.66 7.73
N ALA A 89 -12.32 19.67 7.28
CA ALA A 89 -11.34 19.52 6.21
C ALA A 89 -10.19 18.59 6.62
N MET A 90 -9.68 18.75 7.85
CA MET A 90 -8.68 17.84 8.42
C MET A 90 -9.21 16.40 8.54
N LEU A 91 -10.45 16.23 9.00
CA LEU A 91 -11.06 14.91 9.13
C LEU A 91 -11.28 14.26 7.75
N ALA A 92 -11.77 15.01 6.77
CA ALA A 92 -11.94 14.54 5.41
C ALA A 92 -10.60 14.16 4.78
N TYR A 93 -9.56 14.96 4.97
CA TYR A 93 -8.21 14.67 4.48
C TYR A 93 -7.63 13.40 5.11
N THR A 94 -7.89 13.18 6.40
CA THR A 94 -7.52 11.95 7.10
C THR A 94 -8.11 10.71 6.42
N PHE A 95 -9.41 10.75 6.10
CA PHE A 95 -10.07 9.65 5.38
C PHE A 95 -9.62 9.53 3.92
N GLN A 96 -9.46 10.67 3.22
CA GLN A 96 -8.98 10.70 1.84
C GLN A 96 -7.66 9.95 1.72
N ILE A 97 -6.62 10.36 2.46
CA ILE A 97 -5.30 9.72 2.37
C ILE A 97 -5.40 8.24 2.66
N TYR A 98 -6.13 7.85 3.71
CA TYR A 98 -6.24 6.45 4.08
C TYR A 98 -6.89 5.60 2.99
N PHE A 99 -8.05 6.00 2.48
CA PHE A 99 -8.75 5.23 1.46
C PHE A 99 -8.03 5.25 0.12
N ASP A 100 -7.31 6.33 -0.19
CA ASP A 100 -6.49 6.44 -1.40
C ASP A 100 -5.34 5.43 -1.35
N PHE A 101 -4.49 5.51 -0.33
CA PHE A 101 -3.31 4.65 -0.20
C PHE A 101 -3.67 3.19 0.08
N SER A 102 -4.65 2.94 0.95
CA SER A 102 -5.09 1.57 1.21
C SER A 102 -5.82 0.97 0.00
N GLY A 103 -6.54 1.79 -0.77
CA GLY A 103 -7.15 1.37 -2.04
C GLY A 103 -6.10 0.95 -3.07
N TYR A 104 -5.06 1.76 -3.28
CA TYR A 104 -3.93 1.39 -4.16
C TYR A 104 -3.19 0.14 -3.68
N SER A 105 -2.97 0.01 -2.37
CA SER A 105 -2.30 -1.16 -1.81
C SER A 105 -3.13 -2.45 -2.02
N ASP A 106 -4.45 -2.39 -1.82
CA ASP A 106 -5.34 -3.52 -2.07
C ASP A 106 -5.39 -3.88 -3.56
N MET A 107 -5.43 -2.89 -4.45
CA MET A 107 -5.35 -3.12 -5.90
C MET A 107 -4.04 -3.79 -6.30
N ALA A 108 -2.91 -3.34 -5.75
CA ALA A 108 -1.59 -3.93 -5.98
C ALA A 108 -1.54 -5.39 -5.51
N ILE A 109 -1.99 -5.69 -4.29
CA ILE A 109 -2.04 -7.06 -3.75
C ILE A 109 -3.00 -7.92 -4.58
N GLY A 110 -4.15 -7.37 -4.99
CA GLY A 110 -5.10 -8.05 -5.85
C GLY A 110 -4.48 -8.47 -7.18
N LEU A 111 -3.78 -7.55 -7.85
CA LEU A 111 -3.00 -7.85 -9.06
C LEU A 111 -1.88 -8.87 -8.79
N GLY A 112 -1.23 -8.78 -7.63
CA GLY A 112 -0.27 -9.77 -7.14
C GLY A 112 -0.86 -11.17 -7.18
N TRP A 113 -2.00 -11.36 -6.51
CA TRP A 113 -2.69 -12.64 -6.48
C TRP A 113 -3.16 -13.10 -7.85
N MET A 114 -3.63 -12.21 -8.73
CA MET A 114 -3.96 -12.59 -10.12
C MET A 114 -2.76 -13.15 -10.89
N MET A 115 -1.54 -12.75 -10.52
CA MET A 115 -0.28 -13.22 -11.08
C MET A 115 0.39 -14.33 -10.23
N ASN A 116 -0.33 -14.87 -9.24
CA ASN A 116 0.16 -15.90 -8.31
C ASN A 116 1.37 -15.47 -7.46
N ILE A 117 1.48 -14.17 -7.19
CA ILE A 117 2.53 -13.56 -6.37
C ILE A 117 1.90 -12.95 -5.11
N ASP A 118 2.45 -13.29 -3.95
CA ASP A 118 2.07 -12.74 -2.68
C ASP A 118 2.86 -11.44 -2.41
N LEU A 119 2.11 -10.34 -2.38
CA LEU A 119 2.62 -9.05 -1.90
C LEU A 119 2.25 -8.85 -0.42
N PRO A 120 3.13 -8.24 0.37
CA PRO A 120 2.87 -7.97 1.78
C PRO A 120 1.75 -6.95 1.96
N ILE A 121 0.99 -7.11 3.05
CA ILE A 121 -0.07 -6.17 3.44
C ILE A 121 0.54 -4.86 3.91
N ASN A 122 -0.01 -3.74 3.46
CA ASN A 122 0.49 -2.41 3.78
C ASN A 122 -0.33 -1.70 4.88
N PHE A 123 -1.60 -2.07 5.06
CA PHE A 123 -2.51 -1.46 6.03
C PHE A 123 -3.30 -2.52 6.80
N ASP A 124 -3.27 -2.45 8.14
CA ASP A 124 -4.03 -3.33 9.04
C ASP A 124 -4.91 -2.52 10.01
N SER A 125 -6.00 -1.96 9.49
CA SER A 125 -6.98 -1.17 10.26
C SER A 125 -6.34 -0.15 11.22
N PRO A 126 -5.50 0.79 10.74
CA PRO A 126 -4.66 1.64 11.58
C PRO A 126 -5.43 2.51 12.59
N TYR A 127 -6.62 2.99 12.24
CA TYR A 127 -7.45 3.79 13.16
C TYR A 127 -8.13 2.99 14.28
N LYS A 128 -7.96 1.66 14.32
CA LYS A 128 -8.32 0.84 15.49
C LYS A 128 -7.22 0.77 16.55
N ALA A 129 -6.04 1.35 16.28
CA ALA A 129 -4.92 1.34 17.20
C ALA A 129 -5.24 2.07 18.52
N LEU A 130 -4.77 1.51 19.64
CA LEU A 130 -4.92 2.09 20.97
C LEU A 130 -3.73 2.97 21.39
N SER A 131 -2.69 3.04 20.56
CA SER A 131 -1.51 3.88 20.79
C SER A 131 -0.89 4.32 19.47
N VAL A 132 -0.11 5.41 19.50
CA VAL A 132 0.65 5.89 18.35
C VAL A 132 1.63 4.82 17.83
N THR A 133 2.28 4.08 18.74
CA THR A 133 3.18 2.98 18.37
C THR A 133 2.44 1.87 17.63
N GLU A 134 1.22 1.52 18.06
CA GLU A 134 0.39 0.53 17.38
C GLU A 134 -0.10 1.05 16.02
N PHE A 135 -0.43 2.34 15.91
CA PHE A 135 -0.82 2.96 14.64
C PHE A 135 0.26 2.76 13.56
N TRP A 136 1.53 3.04 13.89
CA TRP A 136 2.64 2.86 12.95
C TRP A 136 2.98 1.40 12.62
N LYS A 137 2.53 0.45 13.44
CA LYS A 137 2.60 -0.99 13.14
C LYS A 137 1.49 -1.45 12.17
N ARG A 138 0.48 -0.62 11.95
CA ARG A 138 -0.71 -0.90 11.13
C ARG A 138 -0.83 0.01 9.91
N TRP A 139 -0.11 1.14 9.89
CA TRP A 139 -0.10 2.12 8.81
C TRP A 139 1.17 1.97 7.98
N HIS A 140 1.01 1.82 6.67
CA HIS A 140 2.12 1.76 5.70
C HIS A 140 3.26 0.82 6.14
N MET A 141 2.88 -0.40 6.51
CA MET A 141 3.71 -1.37 7.22
C MET A 141 5.00 -1.72 6.47
N THR A 142 4.94 -1.79 5.14
CA THR A 142 6.10 -2.13 4.32
C THR A 142 7.15 -1.02 4.30
N LEU A 143 6.72 0.25 4.32
CA LEU A 143 7.60 1.40 4.47
C LEU A 143 8.23 1.43 5.87
N THR A 144 7.44 1.18 6.91
CA THR A 144 7.93 1.08 8.28
C THR A 144 9.01 -0.02 8.39
N ALA A 145 8.78 -1.18 7.80
CA ALA A 145 9.75 -2.27 7.74
C ALA A 145 11.02 -1.87 6.97
N PHE A 146 10.87 -1.20 5.82
CA PHE A 146 11.98 -0.70 5.02
C PHE A 146 12.87 0.26 5.81
N PHE A 147 12.29 1.32 6.40
CA PHE A 147 13.05 2.28 7.20
C PHE A 147 13.70 1.63 8.41
N THR A 148 13.01 0.70 9.07
CA THR A 148 13.57 -0.01 10.22
C THR A 148 14.81 -0.80 9.83
N LYS A 149 14.73 -1.56 8.71
CA LYS A 149 15.81 -2.45 8.25
C LYS A 149 17.01 -1.71 7.70
N TYR A 150 16.79 -0.66 6.91
CA TYR A 150 17.83 0.00 6.10
C TYR A 150 18.27 1.37 6.61
N VAL A 151 17.49 2.03 7.47
CA VAL A 151 17.84 3.35 8.01
C VAL A 151 18.05 3.27 9.51
N TYR A 152 17.01 2.92 10.28
CA TYR A 152 17.06 2.97 11.74
C TYR A 152 18.15 2.07 12.31
N ARG A 153 18.16 0.79 11.91
CA ARG A 153 19.15 -0.18 12.41
C ARG A 153 20.59 0.21 12.03
N VAL A 154 20.79 0.66 10.79
CA VAL A 154 22.11 1.09 10.29
C VAL A 154 22.61 2.31 11.08
N VAL A 155 21.74 3.28 11.34
CA VAL A 155 22.07 4.46 12.15
C VAL A 155 22.30 4.10 13.62
N SER A 156 21.59 3.12 14.18
CA SER A 156 21.80 2.71 15.57
C SER A 156 23.10 1.93 15.77
N GLU A 157 23.48 1.09 14.81
CA GLU A 157 24.69 0.24 14.86
C GLU A 157 25.98 0.99 14.48
N SER A 158 25.86 2.22 13.97
CA SER A 158 27.01 3.09 13.65
C SER A 158 27.45 3.98 14.83
N ARG A 159 26.89 3.78 16.02
CA ARG A 159 27.30 4.39 17.30
C ARG A 159 27.94 3.36 18.20
#